data_AF-A0A2A9NE58-F1
#
_entry.id   AF-A0A2A9NE58-F1
#
_cell.length_a   1.000
_cell.length_b   1.000
_cell.length_c   1.000
_cell.angle_alpha   90.00
_cell.angle_beta   90.00
_cell.angle_gamma   90.00
#
_symmetry.space_group_name_H-M   'P 1'
#
loop_
_entity.id
_entity.type
_entity.pdbx_description
1 polymer ?
#
loop_
_entity_poly.entity_id
_entity_poly.type
_entity_poly.pdbx_seq_one_letter_code
_entity_poly.pdbx_strand_id
1 'polypeptide(L)'
;MDHWAKLQSSFNSINFAQASTKFSKSFNSSVQATKERLGQISPDEITELPQEYKDLEARVDALRAAHLSLLKITRVYEHETYDYPTQIQESLSEISSSIGYNISSFAATNLKGTNLPVPNAPAERPEQPHKTLPHALVRAAAAGAGAIENAVVGTTEGIGAGSGDRLGKALELYGQGWERIAVARMDQDAHIQDQFLHPWQTTLNTSIAVAMKARQAVKASRLELDAAKQQLKNASPSKQEQARLEVENAEDDLVQKTEVAITLMKTVLENPEPIKNLNELAKAQLVFFSTAAEALSVVQGEIEELSVAAEGEYR
;
A
#
# COMPACT_ATOMS: atom_id res chain seq x y z
N MET A 1 -4.33 -35.15 -36.83
CA MET A 1 -5.65 -35.27 -36.15
C MET A 1 -5.47 -35.73 -34.69
N ASP A 2 -4.30 -35.44 -34.09
CA ASP A 2 -3.84 -36.10 -32.86
C ASP A 2 -3.97 -35.23 -31.60
N HIS A 3 -4.46 -34.00 -31.78
CA HIS A 3 -4.74 -33.07 -30.67
C HIS A 3 -6.14 -33.27 -30.08
N TRP A 4 -7.08 -33.82 -30.87
CA TRP A 4 -8.45 -34.11 -30.42
C TRP A 4 -8.53 -35.39 -29.58
N ALA A 5 -7.70 -36.40 -29.89
CA ALA A 5 -7.62 -37.64 -29.13
C ALA A 5 -7.04 -37.45 -27.71
N LYS A 6 -6.15 -36.45 -27.50
CA LYS A 6 -5.55 -36.14 -26.20
C LYS A 6 -6.48 -35.39 -25.24
N LEU A 7 -7.45 -34.64 -25.77
CA LEU A 7 -8.51 -34.01 -24.98
C LEU A 7 -9.53 -35.05 -24.53
N GLN A 8 -9.86 -36.04 -25.37
CA GLN A 8 -10.81 -37.09 -25.02
C GLN A 8 -10.26 -38.04 -23.94
N SER A 9 -8.95 -38.27 -23.90
CA SER A 9 -8.32 -39.10 -22.86
C SER A 9 -8.17 -38.42 -21.49
N SER A 10 -8.29 -37.09 -21.41
CA SER A 10 -8.21 -36.34 -20.15
C SER A 10 -9.56 -36.20 -19.43
N PHE A 11 -10.67 -36.55 -20.09
CA PHE A 11 -12.01 -36.61 -19.45
C PHE A 11 -12.38 -37.98 -18.87
N ASN A 12 -11.67 -39.05 -19.25
CA ASN A 12 -11.98 -40.41 -18.79
C ASN A 12 -11.32 -40.81 -17.46
N SER A 13 -10.54 -39.93 -16.83
CA SER A 13 -9.92 -40.17 -15.51
C SER A 13 -10.52 -39.33 -14.37
N ILE A 14 -11.59 -38.57 -14.63
CA ILE A 14 -12.33 -37.90 -13.56
C ILE A 14 -13.20 -38.95 -12.87
N ASN A 15 -12.72 -39.40 -11.72
CA ASN A 15 -13.37 -40.35 -10.84
C ASN A 15 -14.71 -39.78 -10.34
N PHE A 16 -15.78 -39.94 -11.13
CA PHE A 16 -17.11 -39.35 -10.94
C PHE A 16 -17.73 -39.72 -9.58
N ALA A 17 -17.35 -40.86 -9.00
CA ALA A 17 -17.74 -41.27 -7.65
C ALA A 17 -17.10 -40.42 -6.53
N GLN A 18 -15.85 -39.96 -6.69
CA GLN A 18 -15.22 -39.03 -5.75
C GLN A 18 -15.71 -37.59 -5.95
N ALA A 19 -16.01 -37.20 -7.20
CA ALA A 19 -16.59 -35.90 -7.50
C ALA A 19 -18.02 -35.76 -6.95
N SER A 20 -18.86 -36.79 -7.07
CA SER A 20 -20.24 -36.78 -6.55
C SER A 20 -20.29 -36.75 -5.02
N THR A 21 -19.37 -37.45 -4.35
CA THR A 21 -19.28 -37.46 -2.87
C THR A 21 -18.79 -36.11 -2.32
N LYS A 22 -17.89 -35.42 -3.03
CA LYS A 22 -17.47 -34.05 -2.66
C LYS A 22 -18.54 -33.01 -2.97
N PHE A 23 -19.31 -33.20 -4.05
CA PHE A 23 -20.40 -32.30 -4.42
C PHE A 23 -21.61 -32.43 -3.47
N SER A 24 -21.98 -33.64 -3.05
CA SER A 24 -23.07 -33.87 -2.09
C SER A 24 -22.74 -33.36 -0.68
N LYS A 25 -21.49 -33.52 -0.22
CA LYS A 25 -21.02 -32.92 1.04
C LYS A 25 -21.08 -31.39 1.02
N SER A 26 -20.64 -30.77 -0.07
CA SER A 26 -20.68 -29.30 -0.23
C SER A 26 -22.11 -28.75 -0.36
N PHE A 27 -23.06 -29.53 -0.90
CA PHE A 27 -24.46 -29.10 -1.02
C PHE A 27 -25.20 -29.16 0.33
N ASN A 28 -25.01 -30.24 1.10
CA ASN A 28 -25.64 -30.38 2.42
C ASN A 28 -25.17 -29.31 3.42
N SER A 29 -23.87 -28.97 3.43
CA SER A 29 -23.35 -27.89 4.29
C SER A 29 -23.87 -26.50 3.87
N SER A 30 -24.11 -26.26 2.58
CA SER A 30 -24.71 -25.02 2.09
C SER A 30 -26.19 -24.86 2.49
N VAL A 31 -26.95 -25.97 2.52
CA VAL A 31 -28.34 -26.00 2.99
C VAL A 31 -28.40 -25.75 4.50
N GLN A 32 -27.47 -26.32 5.27
CA GLN A 32 -27.31 -26.07 6.71
C GLN A 32 -27.04 -24.59 6.98
N ALA A 33 -26.07 -23.99 6.30
CA ALA A 33 -25.72 -22.57 6.45
C ALA A 33 -26.88 -21.63 6.10
N THR A 34 -27.74 -22.02 5.16
CA THR A 34 -28.94 -21.26 4.79
C THR A 34 -30.05 -21.42 5.83
N LYS A 35 -30.24 -22.62 6.39
CA LYS A 35 -31.21 -22.88 7.46
C LYS A 35 -30.87 -22.18 8.78
N GLU A 36 -29.58 -22.09 9.12
CA GLU A 36 -29.11 -21.33 10.28
C GLU A 36 -29.35 -19.83 10.12
N ARG A 37 -29.12 -19.27 8.92
CA ARG A 37 -29.44 -17.86 8.62
C ARG A 37 -30.92 -17.55 8.63
N LEU A 38 -31.78 -18.54 8.36
CA LEU A 38 -33.25 -18.40 8.37
C LEU A 38 -33.89 -18.68 9.73
N GLY A 39 -33.11 -19.04 10.77
CA GLY A 39 -33.63 -19.28 12.12
C GLY A 39 -34.49 -20.55 12.26
N GLN A 40 -34.36 -21.51 11.34
CA GLN A 40 -35.15 -22.76 11.34
C GLN A 40 -34.51 -23.90 12.17
N ILE A 41 -33.37 -23.66 12.84
CA ILE A 41 -32.65 -24.66 13.64
C ILE A 41 -32.62 -24.17 15.10
N SER A 42 -32.99 -25.03 16.04
CA SER A 42 -32.92 -24.74 17.47
C SER A 42 -31.47 -24.46 17.89
N PRO A 43 -31.20 -23.47 18.77
CA PRO A 43 -29.85 -23.17 19.24
C PRO A 43 -29.13 -24.39 19.84
N ASP A 44 -29.86 -25.33 20.43
CA ASP A 44 -29.32 -26.57 21.01
C ASP A 44 -28.74 -27.55 19.95
N GLU A 45 -29.11 -27.41 18.68
CA GLU A 45 -28.56 -28.22 17.58
C GLU A 45 -27.29 -27.59 16.96
N ILE A 46 -26.88 -26.42 17.45
CA ILE A 46 -25.67 -25.73 16.99
C ILE A 46 -24.48 -26.23 17.82
N THR A 47 -23.53 -26.93 17.19
CA THR A 47 -22.29 -27.28 17.89
C THR A 47 -21.55 -26.01 18.34
N GLU A 48 -21.39 -25.83 19.65
CA GLU A 48 -20.67 -24.70 20.23
C GLU A 48 -19.16 -24.90 20.15
N LEU A 49 -18.45 -23.82 19.79
CA LEU A 49 -16.99 -23.79 19.83
C LEU A 49 -16.49 -23.36 21.22
N PRO A 50 -15.30 -23.82 21.65
CA PRO A 50 -14.71 -23.44 22.93
C PRO A 50 -14.60 -21.92 23.10
N GLN A 51 -14.75 -21.42 24.33
CA GLN A 51 -14.67 -19.98 24.60
C GLN A 51 -13.30 -19.40 24.23
N GLU A 52 -12.21 -20.12 24.53
CA GLU A 52 -10.85 -19.71 24.15
C GLU A 52 -10.73 -19.48 22.62
N TYR A 53 -11.36 -20.33 21.81
CA TYR A 53 -11.37 -20.17 20.37
C TYR A 53 -12.09 -18.87 19.96
N LYS A 54 -13.28 -18.62 20.51
CA LYS A 54 -14.07 -17.41 20.22
C LYS A 54 -13.32 -16.12 20.60
N ASP A 55 -12.63 -16.14 21.73
CA ASP A 55 -11.84 -14.99 22.19
C ASP A 55 -10.64 -14.73 21.26
N LEU A 56 -9.97 -15.80 20.79
CA LEU A 56 -8.90 -15.69 19.80
C LEU A 56 -9.42 -15.14 18.46
N GLU A 57 -10.58 -15.59 18.00
CA GLU A 57 -11.22 -15.07 16.78
C GLU A 57 -11.43 -13.56 16.86
N ALA A 58 -12.02 -13.08 17.96
CA ALA A 58 -12.28 -11.67 18.17
C ALA A 58 -10.99 -10.84 18.17
N ARG A 59 -9.93 -11.36 18.79
CA ARG A 59 -8.61 -10.70 18.82
C ARG A 59 -7.96 -10.65 17.44
N VAL A 60 -8.03 -11.73 16.67
CA VAL A 60 -7.48 -11.77 15.30
C VAL A 60 -8.28 -10.86 14.35
N ASP A 61 -9.60 -10.79 14.51
CA ASP A 61 -10.44 -9.85 13.74
C ASP A 61 -10.08 -8.39 14.05
N ALA A 62 -9.91 -8.06 15.33
CA ALA A 62 -9.45 -6.73 15.74
C ALA A 62 -8.06 -6.41 15.19
N LEU A 63 -7.11 -7.37 15.24
CA LEU A 63 -5.78 -7.21 14.68
C LEU A 63 -5.82 -6.95 13.17
N ARG A 64 -6.63 -7.73 12.44
CA ARG A 64 -6.82 -7.55 10.99
C ARG A 64 -7.44 -6.20 10.66
N ALA A 65 -8.46 -5.79 11.41
CA ALA A 65 -9.11 -4.50 11.23
C ALA A 65 -8.13 -3.34 11.47
N ALA A 66 -7.26 -3.44 12.49
CA ALA A 66 -6.20 -2.47 12.74
C ALA A 66 -5.21 -2.40 11.57
N HIS A 67 -4.76 -3.55 11.04
CA HIS A 67 -3.88 -3.59 9.87
C HIS A 67 -4.49 -2.90 8.66
N LEU A 68 -5.75 -3.22 8.32
CA LEU A 68 -6.45 -2.64 7.19
C LEU A 68 -6.68 -1.14 7.36
N SER A 69 -7.06 -0.70 8.56
CA SER A 69 -7.37 0.70 8.84
C SER A 69 -6.14 1.59 8.68
N LEU A 70 -5.00 1.15 9.20
CA LEU A 70 -3.75 1.91 9.06
C LEU A 70 -3.25 1.90 7.61
N LEU A 71 -3.22 0.71 6.99
CA LEU A 71 -2.77 0.54 5.61
C LEU A 71 -3.55 1.39 4.61
N LYS A 72 -4.87 1.55 4.82
CA LYS A 72 -5.73 2.37 3.97
C LYS A 72 -5.22 3.81 3.84
N ILE A 73 -4.70 4.37 4.93
CA ILE A 73 -4.23 5.76 4.95
C ILE A 73 -2.77 5.83 4.50
N THR A 74 -1.92 4.95 5.03
CA THR A 74 -0.48 5.00 4.77
C THR A 74 -0.09 4.61 3.36
N ARG A 75 -0.95 3.92 2.60
CA ARG A 75 -0.72 3.69 1.15
C ARG A 75 -0.53 4.97 0.34
N VAL A 76 -0.94 6.11 0.89
CA VAL A 76 -0.66 7.42 0.29
C VAL A 76 0.83 7.62 -0.02
N TYR A 77 1.74 7.09 0.82
CA TYR A 77 3.19 7.16 0.63
C TYR A 77 3.71 6.33 -0.56
N GLU A 78 2.87 5.52 -1.23
CA GLU A 78 3.20 4.84 -2.50
C GLU A 78 3.14 5.80 -3.71
N HIS A 79 2.52 6.97 -3.54
CA HIS A 79 2.28 7.93 -4.61
C HIS A 79 2.92 9.26 -4.30
N GLU A 80 4.07 9.55 -4.90
CA GLU A 80 4.85 10.77 -4.67
C GLU A 80 4.02 12.07 -4.64
N THR A 81 3.00 12.17 -5.50
CA THR A 81 2.17 13.37 -5.70
C THR A 81 1.12 13.65 -4.62
N TYR A 82 1.07 12.86 -3.54
CA TYR A 82 -0.02 12.93 -2.58
C TYR A 82 -0.13 14.27 -1.83
N ASP A 83 0.98 14.98 -1.67
CA ASP A 83 1.04 16.27 -0.98
C ASP A 83 0.87 17.46 -1.93
N TYR A 84 0.84 17.22 -3.24
CA TYR A 84 0.71 18.26 -4.26
C TYR A 84 -0.14 17.80 -5.46
N PRO A 85 -1.46 17.62 -5.30
CA PRO A 85 -2.34 17.05 -6.34
C PRO A 85 -2.63 17.99 -7.53
N THR A 86 -2.20 19.26 -7.52
CA THR A 86 -2.52 20.29 -8.53
C THR A 86 -1.66 20.24 -9.81
N GLN A 87 -0.89 19.18 -10.01
CA GLN A 87 0.15 19.03 -11.06
C GLN A 87 -0.32 19.04 -12.52
N ILE A 88 -1.62 19.14 -12.77
CA ILE A 88 -2.17 19.20 -14.14
C ILE A 88 -1.73 20.49 -14.85
N GLN A 89 -1.43 21.58 -14.12
CA GLN A 89 -1.04 22.85 -14.73
C GLN A 89 0.49 23.03 -14.90
N GLU A 90 1.32 22.50 -13.99
CA GLU A 90 2.80 22.61 -14.09
C GLU A 90 3.39 21.81 -15.26
N SER A 91 2.67 20.76 -15.69
CA SER A 91 3.07 19.92 -16.82
C SER A 91 3.22 20.69 -18.14
N LEU A 92 2.57 21.84 -18.31
CA LEU A 92 2.63 22.61 -19.57
C LEU A 92 3.96 23.36 -19.77
N SER A 93 4.61 23.81 -18.70
CA SER A 93 5.93 24.44 -18.78
C SER A 93 7.04 23.39 -18.98
N GLU A 94 6.92 22.23 -18.33
CA GLU A 94 7.85 21.09 -18.46
C GLU A 94 7.79 20.40 -19.84
N ILE A 95 6.65 20.46 -20.53
CA ILE A 95 6.53 19.99 -21.92
C ILE A 95 7.49 20.77 -22.84
N SER A 96 7.77 22.05 -22.59
CA SER A 96 8.66 22.86 -23.46
C SER A 96 10.14 22.44 -23.38
N SER A 97 10.67 22.12 -22.19
CA SER A 97 12.07 21.71 -21.99
C SER A 97 12.32 20.25 -22.38
N SER A 98 11.34 19.37 -22.12
CA SER A 98 11.39 17.97 -22.54
C SER A 98 11.22 17.78 -24.06
N ILE A 99 10.42 18.64 -24.73
CA ILE A 99 10.35 18.70 -26.20
C ILE A 99 11.73 19.03 -26.81
N GLY A 100 12.49 19.97 -26.22
CA GLY A 100 13.84 20.31 -26.70
C GLY A 100 14.80 19.12 -26.67
N TYR A 101 14.79 18.33 -25.59
CA TYR A 101 15.58 17.10 -25.46
C TYR A 101 15.12 16.00 -26.43
N ASN A 102 13.81 15.78 -26.56
CA ASN A 102 13.25 14.76 -27.45
C ASN A 102 13.47 15.11 -28.94
N ILE A 103 13.39 16.38 -29.33
CA ILE A 103 13.70 16.83 -30.69
C ILE A 103 15.21 16.76 -30.94
N SER A 104 16.05 17.16 -29.99
CA SER A 104 17.51 17.11 -30.15
C SER A 104 18.02 15.67 -30.21
N SER A 105 17.47 14.75 -29.41
CA SER A 105 17.80 13.32 -29.46
C SER A 105 17.23 12.63 -30.70
N PHE A 106 16.02 12.99 -31.16
CA PHE A 106 15.47 12.52 -32.43
C PHE A 106 16.30 13.01 -33.61
N ALA A 107 16.67 14.29 -33.64
CA ALA A 107 17.54 14.88 -34.66
C ALA A 107 18.93 14.23 -34.64
N ALA A 108 19.54 14.06 -33.46
CA ALA A 108 20.83 13.39 -33.32
C ALA A 108 20.79 11.92 -33.79
N THR A 109 19.67 11.22 -33.58
CA THR A 109 19.50 9.81 -33.99
C THR A 109 19.21 9.66 -35.49
N ASN A 110 18.36 10.51 -36.06
CA ASN A 110 17.94 10.42 -37.47
C ASN A 110 18.89 11.12 -38.44
N LEU A 111 19.70 12.09 -37.98
CA LEU A 111 20.71 12.75 -38.82
C LEU A 111 22.07 12.05 -38.76
N LYS A 112 22.21 11.02 -37.92
CA LYS A 112 23.42 10.18 -37.83
C LYS A 112 23.65 9.46 -39.16
N GLY A 113 24.71 9.85 -39.89
CA GLY A 113 25.05 9.30 -41.21
C GLY A 113 24.57 10.12 -42.40
N THR A 114 24.03 11.32 -42.17
CA THR A 114 23.73 12.31 -43.23
C THR A 114 24.81 13.40 -43.28
N ASN A 115 24.99 14.07 -44.43
CA ASN A 115 25.94 15.20 -44.58
C ASN A 115 25.45 16.51 -43.92
N LEU A 116 24.49 16.42 -42.99
CA LEU A 116 23.91 17.57 -42.30
C LEU A 116 24.54 17.74 -40.91
N PRO A 117 24.62 18.99 -40.38
CA PRO A 117 25.10 19.22 -39.03
C PRO A 117 24.23 18.47 -38.01
N VAL A 118 24.83 17.53 -37.27
CA VAL A 118 24.15 16.75 -36.23
C VAL A 118 24.27 17.52 -34.91
N PRO A 119 23.17 17.92 -34.26
CA PRO A 119 23.23 18.49 -32.92
C PRO A 119 23.77 17.46 -31.93
N ASN A 120 24.65 17.87 -31.00
CA ASN A 120 25.05 17.00 -29.89
C ASN A 120 23.83 16.72 -29.02
N ALA A 121 23.40 15.46 -28.93
CA ALA A 121 22.41 15.06 -27.93
C ALA A 121 23.03 15.25 -26.53
N PRO A 122 22.30 15.86 -25.57
CA PRO A 122 22.72 15.86 -24.17
C PRO A 122 22.87 14.40 -23.70
N ALA A 123 23.97 14.10 -22.98
CA ALA A 123 24.39 12.72 -22.69
C ALA A 123 23.44 11.96 -21.73
N GLU A 124 22.60 12.68 -20.97
CA GLU A 124 21.71 12.12 -19.97
C GLU A 124 20.28 12.63 -20.17
N ARG A 125 19.31 11.72 -19.99
CA ARG A 125 17.90 12.10 -19.90
C ARG A 125 17.80 13.03 -18.69
N PRO A 126 17.16 14.22 -18.81
CA PRO A 126 16.88 15.04 -17.64
C PRO A 126 16.16 14.15 -16.61
N GLU A 127 16.68 14.10 -15.39
CA GLU A 127 16.00 13.41 -14.29
C GLU A 127 14.55 13.92 -14.25
N GLN A 128 13.58 13.01 -14.21
CA GLN A 128 12.19 13.45 -14.14
C GLN A 128 12.03 14.24 -12.85
N PRO A 129 11.64 15.52 -12.93
CA PRO A 129 11.56 16.34 -11.74
C PRO A 129 10.54 15.73 -10.80
N HIS A 130 10.96 15.55 -9.55
CA HIS A 130 10.08 15.11 -8.50
C HIS A 130 8.90 16.07 -8.36
N LYS A 131 7.72 15.48 -8.21
CA LYS A 131 6.45 16.21 -8.16
C LYS A 131 5.86 16.12 -6.77
N THR A 132 6.64 16.55 -5.78
CA THR A 132 6.14 16.77 -4.43
C THR A 132 6.00 18.25 -4.15
N LEU A 133 5.25 18.58 -3.10
CA LEU A 133 5.11 19.96 -2.63
C LEU A 133 6.49 20.61 -2.34
N PRO A 134 7.42 19.98 -1.60
CA PRO A 134 8.76 20.54 -1.42
C PRO A 134 9.48 20.90 -2.72
N HIS A 135 9.47 20.01 -3.72
CA HIS A 135 10.09 20.30 -5.01
C HIS A 135 9.39 21.43 -5.77
N ALA A 136 8.06 21.50 -5.70
CA ALA A 136 7.30 22.61 -6.28
C ALA A 136 7.64 23.97 -5.63
N LEU A 137 7.81 24.01 -4.31
CA LEU A 137 8.24 25.21 -3.58
C LEU A 137 9.66 25.63 -3.97
N VAL A 138 10.60 24.69 -4.12
CA VAL A 138 11.95 24.97 -4.61
C VAL A 138 11.91 25.58 -6.00
N ARG A 139 11.16 24.98 -6.93
CA ARG A 139 11.01 25.50 -8.31
C ARG A 139 10.40 26.91 -8.33
N ALA A 140 9.35 27.14 -7.55
CA ALA A 140 8.67 28.43 -7.48
C ALA A 140 9.60 29.52 -6.92
N ALA A 141 10.36 29.20 -5.86
CA ALA A 141 11.32 30.11 -5.26
C ALA A 141 12.45 30.47 -6.22
N ALA A 142 13.03 29.47 -6.89
CA ALA A 142 14.08 29.67 -7.90
C ALA A 142 13.59 30.50 -9.09
N ALA A 143 12.39 30.22 -9.61
CA ALA A 143 11.80 30.99 -10.70
C ALA A 143 11.54 32.45 -10.29
N GLY A 144 11.05 32.68 -9.07
CA GLY A 144 10.84 34.02 -8.52
C GLY A 144 12.15 34.80 -8.35
N ALA A 145 13.18 34.17 -7.78
CA ALA A 145 14.50 34.76 -7.61
C ALA A 145 15.11 35.16 -8.98
N GLY A 146 15.11 34.25 -9.94
CA GLY A 146 15.63 34.51 -11.28
C GLY A 146 14.84 35.58 -12.04
N ALA A 147 13.52 35.66 -11.87
CA ALA A 147 12.72 36.73 -12.49
C ALA A 147 13.08 38.11 -11.94
N ILE A 148 13.34 38.20 -10.63
CA ILE A 148 13.77 39.44 -9.99
C ILE A 148 15.19 39.82 -10.43
N GLU A 149 16.13 38.86 -10.42
CA GLU A 149 17.51 39.09 -10.86
C GLU A 149 17.55 39.62 -12.30
N ASN A 150 16.84 38.96 -13.22
CA ASN A 150 16.76 39.38 -14.62
C ASN A 150 16.15 40.78 -14.80
N ALA A 151 15.20 41.17 -13.94
CA ALA A 151 14.60 42.50 -13.97
C ALA A 151 15.60 43.58 -13.50
N VAL A 152 16.46 43.27 -12.53
CA VAL A 152 17.48 44.20 -12.00
C VAL A 152 18.63 44.41 -12.98
N VAL A 153 19.07 43.36 -13.69
CA VAL A 153 20.15 43.45 -14.69
C VAL A 153 19.81 44.39 -15.86
N GLY A 154 18.51 44.61 -16.15
CA GLY A 154 18.03 45.53 -17.19
C GLY A 154 17.98 47.01 -16.78
N THR A 155 18.18 47.34 -15.50
CA THR A 155 18.03 48.70 -14.97
C THR A 155 19.37 49.23 -14.45
N THR A 156 20.30 49.54 -15.35
CA THR A 156 21.64 50.06 -15.01
C THR A 156 21.72 51.56 -14.71
N GLU A 157 20.61 52.28 -14.53
CA GLU A 157 20.65 53.70 -14.15
C GLU A 157 19.64 54.08 -13.07
N GLY A 158 20.12 54.21 -11.83
CA GLY A 158 19.68 55.26 -10.90
C GLY A 158 18.42 55.05 -10.03
N ILE A 159 17.69 53.93 -10.11
CA ILE A 159 16.51 53.71 -9.26
C ILE A 159 16.81 52.63 -8.21
N GLY A 160 17.12 53.06 -6.99
CA GLY A 160 17.21 52.28 -5.74
C GLY A 160 17.33 50.75 -5.86
N ALA A 161 18.55 50.26 -6.11
CA ALA A 161 18.89 48.84 -6.25
C ALA A 161 18.67 47.97 -4.99
N GLY A 162 18.14 48.52 -3.89
CA GLY A 162 18.13 47.85 -2.58
C GLY A 162 16.96 46.90 -2.29
N SER A 163 15.78 47.10 -2.90
CA SER A 163 14.57 46.32 -2.53
C SER A 163 14.34 45.07 -3.37
N GLY A 164 14.68 45.10 -4.66
CA GLY A 164 14.56 43.95 -5.56
C GLY A 164 15.55 42.84 -5.21
N ASP A 165 16.82 43.22 -5.01
CA ASP A 165 17.91 42.30 -4.68
C ASP A 165 17.63 41.47 -3.40
N ARG A 166 17.05 42.09 -2.37
CA ARG A 166 16.73 41.42 -1.10
C ARG A 166 15.64 40.36 -1.20
N LEU A 167 14.57 40.63 -1.92
CA LEU A 167 13.51 39.63 -2.10
C LEU A 167 14.01 38.46 -2.95
N GLY A 168 14.78 38.74 -4.00
CA GLY A 168 15.47 37.70 -4.77
C GLY A 168 16.33 36.84 -3.86
N LYS A 169 17.15 37.47 -3.02
CA LYS A 169 18.00 36.77 -2.06
C LYS A 169 17.22 35.95 -1.03
N ALA A 170 16.14 36.49 -0.47
CA ALA A 170 15.29 35.77 0.46
C ALA A 170 14.63 34.54 -0.19
N LEU A 171 14.23 34.64 -1.47
CA LEU A 171 13.70 33.51 -2.24
C LEU A 171 14.76 32.43 -2.50
N GLU A 172 16.01 32.80 -2.78
CA GLU A 172 17.11 31.83 -2.88
C GLU A 172 17.31 31.05 -1.57
N LEU A 173 17.38 31.76 -0.44
CA LEU A 173 17.57 31.13 0.87
C LEU A 173 16.38 30.21 1.22
N TYR A 174 15.16 30.67 0.95
CA TYR A 174 13.95 29.86 1.08
C TYR A 174 14.02 28.59 0.24
N GLY A 175 14.40 28.71 -1.04
CA GLY A 175 14.58 27.56 -1.94
C GLY A 175 15.61 26.56 -1.42
N GLN A 176 16.76 27.02 -0.94
CA GLN A 176 17.82 26.17 -0.38
C GLN A 176 17.35 25.35 0.84
N GLY A 177 16.58 25.97 1.74
CA GLY A 177 15.97 25.25 2.86
C GLY A 177 15.04 24.14 2.41
N TRP A 178 14.19 24.44 1.42
CA TRP A 178 13.24 23.46 0.88
C TRP A 178 13.88 22.37 0.04
N GLU A 179 15.06 22.59 -0.54
CA GLU A 179 15.82 21.54 -1.25
C GLU A 179 16.24 20.42 -0.29
N ARG A 180 16.74 20.79 0.91
CA ARG A 180 17.03 19.81 1.97
C ARG A 180 15.79 19.05 2.42
N ILE A 181 14.66 19.75 2.53
CA ILE A 181 13.36 19.13 2.89
C ILE A 181 12.88 18.19 1.78
N ALA A 182 13.10 18.55 0.53
CA ALA A 182 12.68 17.76 -0.64
C ALA A 182 13.42 16.42 -0.71
N VAL A 183 14.72 16.41 -0.42
CA VAL A 183 15.50 15.17 -0.29
C VAL A 183 14.99 14.32 0.88
N ALA A 184 14.88 14.92 2.08
CA ALA A 184 14.38 14.20 3.25
C ALA A 184 12.98 13.61 3.06
N ARG A 185 12.15 14.28 2.26
CA ARG A 185 10.82 13.84 1.88
C ARG A 185 10.84 12.62 0.95
N MET A 186 11.83 12.49 0.06
CA MET A 186 12.03 11.28 -0.75
C MET A 186 12.52 10.11 0.10
N ASP A 187 13.48 10.38 0.99
CA ASP A 187 14.00 9.37 1.92
C ASP A 187 12.92 8.83 2.85
N GLN A 188 12.02 9.71 3.33
CA GLN A 188 10.87 9.33 4.14
C GLN A 188 9.97 8.33 3.40
N ASP A 189 9.58 8.65 2.17
CA ASP A 189 8.67 7.80 1.39
C ASP A 189 9.32 6.45 1.08
N ALA A 190 10.57 6.46 0.63
CA ALA A 190 11.32 5.23 0.34
C ALA A 190 11.39 4.34 1.59
N HIS A 191 11.75 4.91 2.75
CA HIS A 191 11.82 4.17 4.01
C HIS A 191 10.45 3.63 4.44
N ILE A 192 9.39 4.43 4.32
CA ILE A 192 8.03 4.00 4.66
C ILE A 192 7.56 2.88 3.72
N GLN A 193 7.85 2.96 2.42
CA GLN A 193 7.50 1.92 1.46
C GLN A 193 8.19 0.60 1.81
N ASP A 194 9.51 0.65 2.02
CA ASP A 194 10.33 -0.55 2.21
C ASP A 194 10.20 -1.18 3.59
N GLN A 195 10.19 -0.36 4.65
CA GLN A 195 10.28 -0.84 6.03
C GLN A 195 8.93 -0.90 6.75
N PHE A 196 7.90 -0.23 6.23
CA PHE A 196 6.56 -0.28 6.80
C PHE A 196 5.52 -0.90 5.86
N LEU A 197 5.27 -0.31 4.69
CA LEU A 197 4.17 -0.74 3.81
C LEU A 197 4.35 -2.16 3.32
N HIS A 198 5.53 -2.50 2.78
CA HIS A 198 5.76 -3.83 2.23
C HIS A 198 5.70 -4.94 3.30
N PRO A 199 6.37 -4.82 4.47
CA PRO A 199 6.24 -5.80 5.55
C PRO A 199 4.82 -5.87 6.14
N TRP A 200 4.15 -4.72 6.31
CA TRP A 200 2.77 -4.69 6.84
C TRP A 200 1.77 -5.40 5.92
N GLN A 201 1.89 -5.19 4.61
CA GLN A 201 1.10 -5.92 3.60
C GLN A 201 1.45 -7.41 3.61
N THR A 202 2.73 -7.75 3.78
CA THR A 202 3.18 -9.15 3.87
C THR A 202 2.54 -9.86 5.06
N THR A 203 2.57 -9.28 6.27
CA THR A 203 1.89 -9.84 7.44
C THR A 203 0.39 -10.06 7.18
N LEU A 204 -0.28 -9.09 6.54
CA LEU A 204 -1.71 -9.19 6.23
C LEU A 204 -2.02 -10.33 5.24
N ASN A 205 -1.23 -10.45 4.18
CA ASN A 205 -1.45 -11.40 3.09
C ASN A 205 -0.94 -12.81 3.39
N THR A 206 -0.11 -12.98 4.42
CA THR A 206 0.46 -14.28 4.80
C THR A 206 -0.10 -14.76 6.12
N SER A 207 0.46 -14.32 7.26
CA SER A 207 0.13 -14.84 8.59
C SER A 207 -1.34 -14.64 8.95
N ILE A 208 -1.86 -13.42 8.78
CA ILE A 208 -3.28 -13.12 9.04
C ILE A 208 -4.18 -13.89 8.06
N ALA A 209 -3.86 -13.91 6.77
CA ALA A 209 -4.65 -14.64 5.77
C ALA A 209 -4.74 -16.15 6.06
N VAL A 210 -3.64 -16.76 6.51
CA VAL A 210 -3.58 -18.18 6.89
C VAL A 210 -4.46 -18.46 8.12
N ALA A 211 -4.39 -17.62 9.16
CA ALA A 211 -5.27 -17.76 10.32
C ALA A 211 -6.76 -17.61 9.94
N MET A 212 -7.08 -16.66 9.06
CA MET A 212 -8.45 -16.46 8.57
C MET A 212 -8.97 -17.67 7.76
N LYS A 213 -8.09 -18.29 6.96
CA LYS A 213 -8.43 -19.52 6.23
C LYS A 213 -8.65 -20.70 7.16
N ALA A 214 -7.84 -20.84 8.22
CA ALA A 214 -8.03 -21.87 9.23
C ALA A 214 -9.38 -21.72 9.96
N ARG A 215 -9.76 -20.49 10.32
CA ARG A 215 -11.08 -20.21 10.91
C ARG A 215 -12.25 -20.55 9.98
N GLN A 216 -12.11 -20.26 8.68
CA GLN A 216 -13.10 -20.69 7.68
C GLN A 216 -13.21 -22.22 7.62
N ALA A 217 -12.09 -22.94 7.75
CA ALA A 217 -12.09 -24.40 7.79
C ALA A 217 -12.80 -24.95 9.05
N VAL A 218 -12.60 -24.34 10.22
CA VAL A 218 -13.33 -24.69 11.46
C VAL A 218 -14.82 -24.47 11.31
N LYS A 219 -15.22 -23.33 10.74
CA LYS A 219 -16.63 -23.06 10.46
C LYS A 219 -17.24 -24.10 9.52
N ALA A 220 -16.50 -24.51 8.49
CA ALA A 220 -16.94 -25.54 7.56
C ALA A 220 -17.07 -26.92 8.23
N SER A 221 -16.07 -27.36 9.03
CA SER A 221 -16.15 -28.64 9.73
C SER A 221 -17.23 -28.68 10.79
N ARG A 222 -17.50 -27.55 11.47
CA ARG A 222 -18.62 -27.43 12.40
C ARG A 222 -19.96 -27.67 11.69
N LEU A 223 -20.16 -27.01 10.54
CA LEU A 223 -21.37 -27.21 9.72
C LEU A 223 -21.50 -28.65 9.19
N GLU A 224 -20.37 -29.29 8.84
CA GLU A 224 -20.34 -30.70 8.43
C GLU A 224 -20.74 -31.63 9.57
N LEU A 225 -20.25 -31.38 10.79
CA LEU A 225 -20.63 -32.14 11.98
C LEU A 225 -22.12 -32.01 12.29
N ASP A 226 -22.69 -30.80 12.23
CA ASP A 226 -24.12 -30.62 12.48
C ASP A 226 -24.98 -31.31 11.41
N ALA A 227 -24.55 -31.27 10.15
CA ALA A 227 -25.20 -32.00 9.07
C ALA A 227 -25.11 -33.52 9.29
N ALA A 228 -23.96 -34.05 9.73
CA ALA A 228 -23.79 -35.47 10.04
C ALA A 228 -24.66 -35.90 11.23
N LYS A 229 -24.74 -35.09 12.30
CA LYS A 229 -25.62 -35.32 13.46
C LYS A 229 -27.10 -35.37 13.03
N GLN A 230 -27.53 -34.45 12.16
CA GLN A 230 -28.89 -34.47 11.62
C GLN A 230 -29.16 -35.69 10.72
N GLN A 231 -28.18 -36.13 9.93
CA GLN A 231 -28.31 -37.35 9.12
C GLN A 231 -28.42 -38.59 10.00
N LEU A 232 -27.62 -38.69 11.07
CA LEU A 232 -27.71 -39.78 12.04
C LEU A 232 -29.08 -39.84 12.72
N LYS A 233 -29.66 -38.68 13.10
CA LYS A 233 -31.00 -38.58 13.70
C LYS A 233 -32.11 -39.13 12.79
N ASN A 234 -31.93 -39.04 11.47
CA ASN A 234 -32.91 -39.45 10.46
C ASN A 234 -32.53 -40.78 9.76
N ALA A 235 -31.46 -41.45 10.18
CA ALA A 235 -30.96 -42.65 9.52
C ALA A 235 -31.85 -43.87 9.81
N SER A 236 -32.13 -44.66 8.77
CA SER A 236 -32.78 -45.97 8.91
C SER A 236 -31.87 -46.98 9.61
N PRO A 237 -32.39 -48.01 10.29
CA PRO A 237 -31.58 -49.01 11.02
C PRO A 237 -30.46 -49.65 10.18
N SER A 238 -30.69 -49.86 8.88
CA SER A 238 -29.69 -50.44 7.96
C SER A 238 -28.52 -49.51 7.60
N LYS A 239 -28.64 -48.20 7.86
CA LYS A 239 -27.62 -47.17 7.58
C LYS A 239 -27.09 -46.53 8.87
N GLN A 240 -27.55 -46.99 10.03
CA GLN A 240 -27.28 -46.37 11.31
C GLN A 240 -25.79 -46.43 11.67
N GLU A 241 -25.13 -47.56 11.39
CA GLU A 241 -23.70 -47.72 11.65
C GLU A 241 -22.84 -46.80 10.76
N GLN A 242 -23.18 -46.70 9.48
CA GLN A 242 -22.51 -45.79 8.55
C GLN A 242 -22.65 -44.32 8.99
N ALA A 243 -23.85 -43.91 9.42
CA ALA A 243 -24.10 -42.56 9.89
C ALA A 243 -23.38 -42.25 11.22
N ARG A 244 -23.13 -43.26 12.08
CA ARG A 244 -22.33 -43.09 13.30
C ARG A 244 -20.86 -42.82 12.97
N LEU A 245 -20.28 -43.62 12.07
CA LEU A 245 -18.91 -43.41 11.60
C LEU A 245 -18.74 -42.05 10.93
N GLU A 246 -19.75 -41.56 10.20
CA GLU A 246 -19.69 -40.22 9.59
C GLU A 246 -19.70 -39.08 10.62
N VAL A 247 -20.42 -39.25 11.74
CA VAL A 247 -20.38 -38.30 12.86
C VAL A 247 -19.01 -38.33 13.54
N GLU A 248 -18.49 -39.52 13.88
CA GLU A 248 -17.16 -39.68 14.51
C GLU A 248 -16.06 -39.03 13.67
N ASN A 249 -16.02 -39.30 12.36
CA ASN A 249 -15.06 -38.67 11.45
C ASN A 249 -15.19 -37.14 11.38
N ALA A 250 -16.42 -36.60 11.49
CA ALA A 250 -16.65 -35.16 11.48
C ALA A 250 -16.29 -34.49 12.83
N GLU A 251 -16.43 -35.22 13.95
CA GLU A 251 -15.98 -34.77 15.26
C GLU A 251 -14.46 -34.66 15.31
N ASP A 252 -13.75 -35.70 14.86
CA ASP A 252 -12.28 -35.70 14.80
C ASP A 252 -11.74 -34.57 13.90
N ASP A 253 -12.34 -34.37 12.72
CA ASP A 253 -11.96 -33.28 11.80
C ASP A 253 -12.22 -31.89 12.40
N LEU A 254 -13.31 -31.72 13.16
CA LEU A 254 -13.58 -30.47 13.86
C LEU A 254 -12.54 -30.21 14.96
N VAL A 255 -12.20 -31.22 15.76
CA VAL A 255 -11.18 -31.10 16.81
C VAL A 255 -9.85 -30.70 16.19
N GLN A 256 -9.39 -31.45 15.18
CA GLN A 256 -8.12 -31.19 14.51
C GLN A 256 -8.05 -29.78 13.91
N LYS A 257 -9.09 -29.36 13.17
CA LYS A 257 -9.12 -28.01 12.57
C LYS A 257 -9.15 -26.91 13.63
N THR A 258 -9.83 -27.14 14.74
CA THR A 258 -9.90 -26.18 15.85
C THR A 258 -8.52 -26.00 16.50
N GLU A 259 -7.81 -27.10 16.78
CA GLU A 259 -6.44 -27.04 17.33
C GLU A 259 -5.46 -26.31 16.40
N VAL A 260 -5.52 -26.61 15.10
CA VAL A 260 -4.70 -25.92 14.08
C VAL A 260 -5.03 -24.43 14.03
N ALA A 261 -6.32 -24.08 14.03
CA ALA A 261 -6.74 -22.68 14.00
C ALA A 261 -6.30 -21.92 15.27
N ILE A 262 -6.44 -22.53 16.46
CA ILE A 262 -5.94 -21.95 17.72
C ILE A 262 -4.45 -21.65 17.64
N THR A 263 -3.67 -22.62 17.17
CA THR A 263 -2.22 -22.48 17.03
C THR A 263 -1.87 -21.30 16.10
N LEU A 264 -2.48 -21.25 14.92
CA LEU A 264 -2.23 -20.18 13.94
C LEU A 264 -2.67 -18.80 14.45
N MET A 265 -3.81 -18.72 15.14
CA MET A 265 -4.30 -17.45 15.73
C MET A 265 -3.36 -16.95 16.82
N LYS A 266 -2.85 -17.84 17.69
CA LYS A 266 -1.84 -17.48 18.71
C LYS A 266 -0.55 -16.98 18.06
N THR A 267 -0.02 -17.70 17.06
CA THR A 267 1.18 -17.30 16.32
C THR A 267 1.03 -15.91 15.68
N VAL A 268 -0.14 -15.61 15.11
CA VAL A 268 -0.41 -14.28 14.53
C VAL A 268 -0.43 -13.18 15.59
N LEU A 269 -1.03 -13.44 16.75
CA LEU A 269 -1.13 -12.47 17.85
C LEU A 269 0.21 -12.22 18.57
N GLU A 270 1.11 -13.20 18.53
CA GLU A 270 2.44 -13.14 19.14
C GLU A 270 3.51 -12.63 18.17
N ASN A 271 3.18 -12.40 16.90
CA ASN A 271 4.14 -11.89 15.92
C ASN A 271 4.60 -10.46 16.29
N PRO A 272 5.90 -10.22 16.57
CA PRO A 272 6.41 -8.89 16.92
C PRO A 272 6.57 -7.97 15.71
N GLU A 273 6.48 -8.49 14.49
CA GLU A 273 6.77 -7.76 13.25
C GLU A 273 5.90 -6.51 13.06
N PRO A 274 4.58 -6.51 13.27
CA PRO A 274 3.79 -5.27 13.16
C PRO A 274 4.26 -4.15 14.09
N ILE A 275 4.72 -4.49 15.30
CA ILE A 275 5.23 -3.49 16.25
C ILE A 275 6.54 -2.89 15.72
N LYS A 276 7.42 -3.71 15.14
CA LYS A 276 8.65 -3.24 14.49
C LYS A 276 8.35 -2.34 13.29
N ASN A 277 7.43 -2.76 12.43
CA ASN A 277 7.02 -1.99 11.26
C ASN A 277 6.47 -0.62 11.69
N LEU A 278 5.61 -0.58 12.71
CA LEU A 278 5.07 0.66 13.26
C LEU A 278 6.16 1.58 13.81
N ASN A 279 7.20 1.02 14.43
CA ASN A 279 8.37 1.78 14.87
C ASN A 279 9.13 2.39 13.68
N GLU A 280 9.31 1.65 12.60
CA GLU A 280 9.97 2.17 11.38
C GLU A 280 9.16 3.29 10.70
N LEU A 281 7.82 3.20 10.71
CA LEU A 281 6.96 4.30 10.26
C LEU A 281 7.19 5.57 11.09
N ALA A 282 7.15 5.45 12.42
CA ALA A 282 7.34 6.59 13.32
C ALA A 282 8.75 7.18 13.18
N LYS A 283 9.76 6.34 12.99
CA LYS A 283 11.16 6.74 12.78
C LYS A 283 11.33 7.54 11.49
N ALA A 284 10.79 7.07 10.37
CA ALA A 284 10.84 7.79 9.10
C ALA A 284 10.19 9.18 9.20
N GLN A 285 9.02 9.25 9.84
CA GLN A 285 8.31 10.50 10.08
C GLN A 285 9.11 11.45 10.98
N LEU A 286 9.70 10.94 12.07
CA LEU A 286 10.51 11.73 12.98
C LEU A 286 11.73 12.34 12.28
N VAL A 287 12.45 11.53 11.49
CA VAL A 287 13.63 12.00 10.75
C VAL A 287 13.26 13.11 9.77
N PHE A 288 12.16 12.94 9.03
CA PHE A 288 11.66 13.98 8.13
C PHE A 288 11.32 15.27 8.87
N PHE A 289 10.49 15.21 9.91
CA PHE A 289 10.07 16.40 10.65
C PHE A 289 11.24 17.09 11.37
N SER A 290 12.20 16.34 11.91
CA SER A 290 13.41 16.92 12.50
C SER A 290 14.25 17.66 11.44
N THR A 291 14.46 17.03 10.28
CA THR A 291 15.22 17.64 9.19
C THR A 291 14.55 18.89 8.66
N ALA A 292 13.22 18.89 8.56
CA ALA A 292 12.45 20.05 8.13
C ALA A 292 12.51 21.19 9.16
N ALA A 293 12.39 20.88 10.45
CA ALA A 293 12.51 21.87 11.51
C ALA A 293 13.90 22.52 11.52
N GLU A 294 14.96 21.73 11.38
CA GLU A 294 16.33 22.23 11.29
C GLU A 294 16.53 23.14 10.06
N ALA A 295 16.10 22.68 8.88
CA ALA A 295 16.26 23.43 7.63
C ALA A 295 15.52 24.78 7.66
N LEU A 296 14.26 24.78 8.13
CA LEU A 296 13.47 26.01 8.24
C LEU A 296 13.98 26.95 9.33
N SER A 297 14.52 26.43 10.44
CA SER A 297 15.10 27.24 11.51
C SER A 297 16.28 28.06 11.02
N VAL A 298 17.19 27.44 10.25
CA VAL A 298 18.35 28.14 9.66
C VAL A 298 17.88 29.25 8.71
N VAL A 299 17.03 28.91 7.76
CA VAL A 299 16.58 29.85 6.73
C VAL A 299 15.71 30.97 7.31
N GLN A 300 14.89 30.68 8.32
CA GLN A 300 14.09 31.72 8.98
C GLN A 300 14.97 32.77 9.66
N GLY A 301 16.06 32.35 10.32
CA GLY A 301 17.02 33.28 10.92
C GLY A 301 17.70 34.19 9.88
N GLU A 302 18.15 33.62 8.76
CA GLU A 302 18.78 34.42 7.70
C GLU A 302 17.78 35.39 7.02
N ILE A 303 16.54 34.95 6.80
CA ILE A 303 15.48 35.83 6.24
C ILE A 303 15.09 36.92 7.24
N GLU A 304 15.10 36.64 8.55
CA GLU A 304 14.85 37.64 9.59
C GLU A 304 15.92 38.73 9.60
N GLU A 305 17.19 38.37 9.49
CA GLU A 305 18.28 39.34 9.35
C GLU A 305 18.11 40.22 8.10
N LEU A 306 17.76 39.62 6.95
CA LEU A 306 17.46 40.36 5.73
C LEU A 306 16.25 41.29 5.90
N SER A 307 15.21 40.84 6.61
CA SER A 307 14.00 41.62 6.88
C SER A 307 14.31 42.83 7.76
N VAL A 308 15.08 42.65 8.84
CA VAL A 308 15.48 43.75 9.73
C VAL A 308 16.34 44.78 8.98
N ALA A 309 17.28 44.32 8.16
CA ALA A 309 18.09 45.20 7.32
C ALA A 309 17.22 45.99 6.31
N ALA A 310 16.23 45.33 5.70
CA ALA A 310 15.30 45.98 4.79
C ALA A 310 14.43 47.04 5.47
N GLU A 311 13.91 46.75 6.66
CA GLU A 311 13.13 47.71 7.45
C GLU A 311 13.97 48.91 7.89
N GLY A 312 15.22 48.67 8.28
CA GLY A 312 16.15 49.71 8.72
C GLY A 312 16.50 50.72 7.64
N GLU A 313 16.58 50.29 6.37
CA GLU A 313 16.83 51.20 5.24
C GLU A 313 15.58 51.89 4.71
N TYR A 314 14.40 51.30 4.91
CA TYR A 314 13.15 51.90 4.50
C TYR A 314 12.72 53.07 5.39
N ARG A 315 13.07 53.02 6.68
CA ARG A 315 12.72 54.02 7.70
C ARG A 315 13.70 55.19 7.74
#